data_AF-A0A2U2NA54-F1
#
_entry.id   AF-A0A2U2NA54-F1
#
_cell.length_a   1.000
_cell.length_b   1.000
_cell.length_c   1.000
_cell.angle_alpha   90.00
_cell.angle_beta   90.00
_cell.angle_gamma   90.00
#
_symmetry.space_group_name_H-M   'P 1'
#
loop_
_entity.id
_entity.type
_entity.pdbx_description
1 polymer ?
#
loop_
_entity_poly.entity_id
_entity_poly.type
_entity_poly.pdbx_seq_one_letter_code
_entity_poly.pdbx_strand_id
1 'polypeptide(L)'
;MTVELNREAIARVAALPAVREAAESGARLVALWPLTKAMRMDNDAKYAENLQVRVTRAFARIITGEDVTVPDAEFVYEGADSIPGRPQSVVDVLLAANDAYDTMAGFSESGDASLVDEAAESLGVAWPDDVSVAVHEALESVEAAVDAGMFDTGVYTVPGAADGDGDAAGSAGAGDADTAGEAVDPSDDEFVPSPALTDAMAHRFAAALAVCDVLVGATADSVVSTGDALASDAAARAVLPVLLAVNELREQIAVPRICLTDDQIRGLLDVRAKAADPAGASEGVTLDAVADYIAPLAAAEWAKHREDVLWDPAEAKKKAKEEDEKRNKEALAAKFAHVKNDNKETVEL
;
A
#
# COMPACT_ATOMS: atom_id res chain seq x y z
N MET A 1 9.97 23.35 -15.80
CA MET A 1 9.62 22.64 -17.05
C MET A 1 8.45 21.77 -16.70
N THR A 2 7.23 22.08 -17.15
CA THR A 2 6.02 21.36 -16.73
C THR A 2 6.16 19.86 -17.00
N VAL A 3 6.11 19.06 -15.94
CA VAL A 3 6.09 17.60 -16.03
C VAL A 3 4.70 17.19 -16.51
N GLU A 4 4.51 17.08 -17.82
CA GLU A 4 3.22 16.62 -18.37
C GLU A 4 3.08 15.11 -18.17
N LEU A 5 2.07 14.68 -17.41
CA LEU A 5 1.78 13.27 -17.22
C LEU A 5 1.38 12.62 -18.55
N ASN A 6 2.21 11.71 -19.03
CA ASN A 6 2.03 11.03 -20.31
C ASN A 6 0.86 10.03 -20.23
N ARG A 7 -0.31 10.44 -20.73
CA ARG A 7 -1.54 9.61 -20.75
C ARG A 7 -1.37 8.29 -21.50
N GLU A 8 -0.58 8.28 -22.59
CA GLU A 8 -0.32 7.07 -23.35
C GLU A 8 0.56 6.08 -22.55
N ALA A 9 1.53 6.60 -21.80
CA ALA A 9 2.35 5.79 -20.90
C ALA A 9 1.51 5.21 -19.75
N ILE A 10 0.62 6.01 -19.15
CA ILE A 10 -0.30 5.53 -18.10
C ILE A 10 -1.20 4.41 -18.64
N ALA A 11 -1.80 4.60 -19.81
CA ALA A 11 -2.65 3.59 -20.43
C ALA A 11 -1.88 2.29 -20.76
N ARG A 12 -0.62 2.40 -21.21
CA ARG A 12 0.26 1.25 -21.44
C ARG A 12 0.55 0.50 -20.14
N VAL A 13 0.94 1.22 -19.08
CA VAL A 13 1.26 0.65 -17.77
C VAL A 13 0.05 -0.01 -17.13
N ALA A 14 -1.13 0.61 -17.23
CA ALA A 14 -2.40 0.03 -16.76
C ALA A 14 -2.72 -1.31 -17.43
N ALA A 15 -2.24 -1.54 -18.65
CA ALA A 15 -2.42 -2.80 -19.37
C ALA A 15 -1.38 -3.88 -19.01
N LEU A 16 -0.35 -3.57 -18.22
CA LEU A 16 0.66 -4.55 -17.82
C LEU A 16 0.05 -5.64 -16.94
N PRO A 17 0.40 -6.92 -17.14
CA PRO A 17 -0.19 -8.02 -16.36
C PRO A 17 -0.04 -7.85 -14.85
N ALA A 18 1.14 -7.44 -14.37
CA ALA A 18 1.38 -7.23 -12.95
C ALA A 18 0.51 -6.11 -12.36
N VAL A 19 0.29 -5.03 -13.12
CA VAL A 19 -0.56 -3.90 -12.71
C VAL A 19 -2.03 -4.33 -12.69
N ARG A 20 -2.48 -5.16 -13.64
CA ARG A 20 -3.85 -5.69 -13.65
C ARG A 20 -4.11 -6.65 -12.48
N GLU A 21 -3.16 -7.53 -12.16
CA GLU A 21 -3.25 -8.43 -11.00
C GLU A 21 -3.31 -7.65 -9.68
N ALA A 22 -2.48 -6.62 -9.54
CA ALA A 22 -2.56 -5.70 -8.41
C ALA A 22 -3.93 -5.00 -8.38
N ALA A 23 -4.40 -4.48 -9.52
CA ALA A 23 -5.67 -3.79 -9.60
C ALA A 23 -6.87 -4.68 -9.24
N GLU A 24 -6.84 -5.98 -9.57
CA GLU A 24 -7.85 -6.94 -9.11
C GLU A 24 -7.85 -7.04 -7.57
N SER A 25 -6.67 -7.13 -6.96
CA SER A 25 -6.52 -7.16 -5.49
C SER A 25 -7.02 -5.86 -4.84
N GLY A 26 -6.65 -4.71 -5.39
CA GLY A 26 -7.12 -3.40 -4.94
C GLY A 26 -8.62 -3.21 -5.13
N ALA A 27 -9.18 -3.69 -6.23
CA ALA A 27 -10.62 -3.66 -6.49
C ALA A 27 -11.40 -4.55 -5.52
N ARG A 28 -10.88 -5.74 -5.15
CA ARG A 28 -11.48 -6.59 -4.12
C ARG A 28 -11.47 -5.95 -2.73
N LEU A 29 -10.42 -5.19 -2.43
CA LEU A 29 -10.32 -4.42 -1.20
C LEU A 29 -11.34 -3.28 -1.20
N VAL A 30 -11.28 -2.37 -2.16
CA VAL A 30 -12.15 -1.17 -2.23
C VAL A 30 -13.63 -1.53 -2.29
N ALA A 31 -14.00 -2.67 -2.89
CA ALA A 31 -15.38 -3.15 -2.91
C ALA A 31 -15.97 -3.44 -1.51
N LEU A 32 -15.16 -3.50 -0.44
CA LEU A 32 -15.66 -3.61 0.93
C LEU A 32 -16.32 -2.33 1.43
N TRP A 33 -16.01 -1.17 0.85
CA TRP A 33 -16.54 0.12 1.30
C TRP A 33 -17.91 0.44 0.67
N PRO A 34 -18.79 1.15 1.40
CA PRO A 34 -18.60 1.64 2.78
C PRO A 34 -18.64 0.50 3.81
N LEU A 35 -17.71 0.53 4.77
CA LEU A 35 -17.69 -0.44 5.87
C LEU A 35 -18.87 -0.18 6.82
N THR A 36 -19.74 -1.17 6.96
CA THR A 36 -20.97 -1.05 7.79
C THR A 36 -20.92 -1.82 9.10
N LYS A 37 -19.99 -2.76 9.25
CA LYS A 37 -19.83 -3.56 10.47
C LYS A 37 -18.77 -2.90 11.36
N ALA A 38 -19.11 -2.61 12.61
CA ALA A 38 -18.19 -1.99 13.58
C ALA A 38 -16.83 -2.70 13.66
N MET A 39 -16.83 -4.04 13.72
CA MET A 39 -15.58 -4.83 13.73
C MET A 39 -14.68 -4.53 12.50
N ARG A 40 -15.27 -4.38 11.30
CA ARG A 40 -14.50 -4.08 10.09
C ARG A 40 -13.93 -2.66 10.14
N MET A 41 -14.68 -1.70 10.70
CA MET A 41 -14.20 -0.32 10.91
C MET A 41 -13.05 -0.28 11.91
N ASP A 42 -13.15 -1.02 13.02
CA ASP A 42 -12.08 -1.11 14.03
C ASP A 42 -10.83 -1.78 13.44
N ASN A 43 -11.01 -2.84 12.64
CA ASN A 43 -9.89 -3.51 11.97
C ASN A 43 -9.21 -2.60 10.94
N ASP A 44 -9.99 -1.82 10.18
CA ASP A 44 -9.46 -0.87 9.19
C ASP A 44 -8.69 0.28 9.86
N ALA A 45 -9.23 0.84 10.95
CA ALA A 45 -8.53 1.81 11.76
C ALA A 45 -7.19 1.24 12.28
N LYS A 46 -7.20 -0.01 12.77
CA LYS A 46 -5.97 -0.67 13.24
C LYS A 46 -4.97 -0.92 12.11
N TYR A 47 -5.44 -1.25 10.91
CA TYR A 47 -4.58 -1.36 9.75
C TYR A 47 -3.92 -0.03 9.41
N ALA A 48 -4.65 1.08 9.44
CA ALA A 48 -4.11 2.42 9.18
C ALA A 48 -3.00 2.80 10.19
N GLU A 49 -3.22 2.57 11.48
CA GLU A 49 -2.19 2.76 12.52
C GLU A 49 -0.94 1.91 12.22
N ASN A 50 -1.14 0.62 11.91
CA ASN A 50 -0.04 -0.31 11.61
C ASN A 50 0.71 0.07 10.31
N LEU A 51 0.02 0.68 9.34
CA LEU A 51 0.63 1.17 8.11
C LEU A 51 1.59 2.32 8.43
N GLN A 52 1.16 3.30 9.21
CA GLN A 52 2.00 4.42 9.66
C GLN A 52 3.23 3.90 10.41
N VAL A 53 3.05 3.01 11.40
CA VAL A 53 4.16 2.40 12.14
C VAL A 53 5.18 1.70 11.22
N ARG A 54 4.71 0.96 10.21
CA ARG A 54 5.62 0.28 9.26
C ARG A 54 6.37 1.27 8.37
N VAL A 55 5.71 2.33 7.90
CA VAL A 55 6.32 3.38 7.07
C VAL A 55 7.39 4.13 7.85
N THR A 56 7.06 4.65 9.03
CA THR A 56 8.00 5.46 9.84
C THR A 56 9.15 4.62 10.37
N ARG A 57 8.92 3.33 10.65
CA ARG A 57 9.98 2.36 10.91
C ARG A 57 10.93 2.18 9.72
N ALA A 58 10.42 2.02 8.51
CA ALA A 58 11.27 1.88 7.31
C ALA A 58 12.14 3.12 7.11
N PHE A 59 11.56 4.31 7.33
CA PHE A 59 12.28 5.59 7.23
C PHE A 59 13.38 5.67 8.29
N ALA A 60 13.08 5.30 9.53
CA ALA A 60 14.06 5.28 10.60
C ALA A 60 15.22 4.34 10.32
N ARG A 61 14.98 3.16 9.74
CA ARG A 61 16.05 2.23 9.33
C ARG A 61 16.94 2.83 8.23
N ILE A 62 16.37 3.55 7.27
CA ILE A 62 17.13 4.22 6.19
C ILE A 62 17.97 5.38 6.74
N ILE A 63 17.38 6.23 7.58
CA ILE A 63 18.04 7.44 8.10
C ILE A 63 19.11 7.09 9.12
N THR A 64 18.85 6.13 10.02
CA THR A 64 19.82 5.77 11.08
C THR A 64 20.83 4.72 10.64
N GLY A 65 20.45 3.83 9.71
CA GLY A 65 21.21 2.61 9.41
C GLY A 65 21.18 1.57 10.52
N GLU A 66 20.38 1.78 11.57
CA GLU A 66 20.27 0.89 12.73
C GLU A 66 19.14 -0.13 12.54
N ASP A 67 19.23 -1.24 13.27
CA ASP A 67 18.11 -2.20 13.33
C ASP A 67 17.00 -1.65 14.23
N VAL A 68 16.02 -0.99 13.62
CA VAL A 68 14.78 -0.53 14.29
C VAL A 68 13.74 -1.65 14.23
N THR A 69 13.22 -2.04 15.38
CA THR A 69 12.23 -3.13 15.49
C THR A 69 10.80 -2.58 15.42
N VAL A 70 9.81 -3.45 15.19
CA VAL A 70 8.39 -3.04 15.22
C VAL A 70 7.99 -2.50 16.61
N PRO A 71 8.36 -3.17 17.73
CA PRO A 71 8.09 -2.62 19.06
C PRO A 71 8.72 -1.24 19.32
N ASP A 72 9.89 -0.95 18.75
CA ASP A 72 10.48 0.40 18.88
C ASP A 72 9.57 1.45 18.25
N ALA A 73 9.10 1.19 17.02
CA ALA A 73 8.25 2.11 16.28
C ALA A 73 6.85 2.24 16.89
N GLU A 74 6.24 1.13 17.32
CA GLU A 74 4.95 1.13 18.03
C GLU A 74 5.03 1.97 19.31
N PHE A 75 6.09 1.80 20.10
CA PHE A 75 6.21 2.51 21.37
C PHE A 75 6.38 4.03 21.18
N VAL A 76 7.12 4.45 20.14
CA VAL A 76 7.22 5.88 19.77
C VAL A 76 5.89 6.41 19.22
N TYR A 77 5.19 5.64 18.38
CA TYR A 77 3.86 5.99 17.89
C TYR A 77 2.85 6.18 19.03
N GLU A 78 2.94 5.37 20.09
CA GLU A 78 2.14 5.51 21.33
C GLU A 78 2.57 6.71 22.21
N GLY A 79 3.58 7.48 21.79
CA GLY A 79 3.98 8.73 22.42
C GLY A 79 5.25 8.65 23.28
N ALA A 80 6.05 7.59 23.16
CA ALA A 80 7.32 7.50 23.88
C ALA A 80 8.39 8.44 23.30
N ASP A 81 9.00 9.25 24.17
CA ASP A 81 10.13 10.14 23.85
C ASP A 81 11.50 9.49 24.11
N SER A 82 11.52 8.28 24.70
CA SER A 82 12.72 7.53 25.03
C SER A 82 12.41 6.04 25.21
N ILE A 83 13.36 5.18 24.82
CA ILE A 83 13.25 3.73 24.99
C ILE A 83 14.49 3.19 25.72
N PRO A 84 14.34 2.57 26.90
CA PRO A 84 15.45 1.98 27.63
C PRO A 84 16.25 0.98 26.78
N GLY A 85 17.55 1.20 26.65
CA GLY A 85 18.46 0.31 25.92
C GLY A 85 18.51 0.53 24.40
N ARG A 86 17.80 1.53 23.87
CA ARG A 86 17.87 1.93 22.46
C ARG A 86 18.64 3.24 22.29
N PRO A 87 19.35 3.44 21.17
CA PRO A 87 19.96 4.73 20.86
C PRO A 87 18.90 5.82 20.76
N GLN A 88 19.12 6.97 21.39
CA GLN A 88 18.17 8.09 21.32
C GLN A 88 17.97 8.58 19.88
N SER A 89 19.00 8.51 19.04
CA SER A 89 18.91 8.85 17.61
C SER A 89 17.88 8.00 16.85
N VAL A 90 17.59 6.77 17.29
CA VAL A 90 16.51 5.96 16.69
C VAL A 90 15.15 6.51 17.08
N VAL A 91 14.98 6.88 18.35
CA VAL A 91 13.72 7.45 18.87
C VAL A 91 13.45 8.80 18.24
N ASP A 92 14.45 9.68 18.18
CA ASP A 92 14.33 11.02 17.58
C ASP A 92 13.94 10.95 16.10
N VAL A 93 14.52 10.00 15.35
CA VAL A 93 14.18 9.81 13.94
C VAL A 93 12.79 9.18 13.77
N LEU A 94 12.35 8.29 14.65
CA LEU A 94 10.99 7.77 14.63
C LEU A 94 9.95 8.87 14.91
N LEU A 95 10.22 9.77 15.87
CA LEU A 95 9.40 10.95 16.13
C LEU A 95 9.33 11.85 14.89
N ALA A 96 10.49 12.21 14.33
CA ALA A 96 10.58 12.99 13.10
C ALA A 96 9.85 12.34 11.90
N ALA A 97 9.89 11.01 11.80
CA ALA A 97 9.18 10.29 10.75
C ALA A 97 7.66 10.27 10.97
N ASN A 98 7.19 10.20 12.22
CA ASN A 98 5.77 10.38 12.53
C ASN A 98 5.31 11.81 12.22
N ASP A 99 6.09 12.82 12.61
CA ASP A 99 5.80 14.22 12.30
C ASP A 99 5.68 14.44 10.77
N ALA A 100 6.64 13.91 9.99
CA ALA A 100 6.59 14.00 8.54
C ALA A 100 5.38 13.28 7.93
N TYR A 101 5.00 12.12 8.47
CA TYR A 101 3.82 11.38 8.02
C TYR A 101 2.54 12.18 8.30
N ASP A 102 2.40 12.73 9.50
CA ASP A 102 1.23 13.51 9.91
C ASP A 102 1.12 14.83 9.14
N THR A 103 2.24 15.50 8.87
CA THR A 103 2.29 16.68 7.99
C THR A 103 1.77 16.35 6.59
N MET A 104 2.22 15.23 6.02
CA MET A 104 1.81 14.86 4.66
C MET A 104 0.35 14.45 4.55
N ALA A 105 -0.31 13.98 5.63
CA ALA A 105 -1.73 13.67 5.61
C ALA A 105 -2.61 14.86 5.18
N GLY A 106 -2.14 16.11 5.35
CA GLY A 106 -2.82 17.30 4.82
C GLY A 106 -2.81 17.42 3.30
N PHE A 107 -1.92 16.71 2.60
CA PHE A 107 -1.76 16.79 1.14
C PHE A 107 -2.99 16.24 0.41
N SER A 108 -3.53 15.09 0.84
CA SER A 108 -4.69 14.48 0.17
C SER A 108 -5.93 15.38 0.19
N GLU A 109 -6.04 16.29 1.17
CA GLU A 109 -7.16 17.23 1.30
C GLU A 109 -6.91 18.58 0.61
N SER A 110 -5.66 19.06 0.60
CA SER A 110 -5.31 20.42 0.18
C SER A 110 -4.64 20.51 -1.19
N GLY A 111 -3.98 19.45 -1.65
CA GLY A 111 -3.07 19.48 -2.80
C GLY A 111 -1.85 20.37 -2.60
N ASP A 112 -1.54 20.81 -1.37
CA ASP A 112 -0.46 21.77 -1.11
C ASP A 112 0.92 21.10 -1.23
N ALA A 113 1.58 21.35 -2.35
CA ALA A 113 2.92 20.81 -2.63
C ALA A 113 3.96 21.25 -1.59
N SER A 114 3.77 22.36 -0.87
CA SER A 114 4.74 22.84 0.13
C SER A 114 4.88 21.93 1.35
N LEU A 115 3.88 21.10 1.64
CA LEU A 115 3.93 20.10 2.71
C LEU A 115 5.09 19.11 2.54
N VAL A 116 5.51 18.86 1.30
CA VAL A 116 6.63 17.96 1.02
C VAL A 116 7.96 18.51 1.54
N ASP A 117 8.14 19.83 1.56
CA ASP A 117 9.34 20.47 2.10
C ASP A 117 9.35 20.41 3.63
N GLU A 118 8.19 20.60 4.28
CA GLU A 118 8.04 20.44 5.74
C GLU A 118 8.31 18.99 6.19
N ALA A 119 7.83 18.02 5.41
CA ALA A 119 8.14 16.61 5.62
C ALA A 119 9.64 16.31 5.41
N ALA A 120 10.26 16.92 4.39
CA ALA A 120 11.69 16.80 4.16
C ALA A 120 12.51 17.41 5.30
N GLU A 121 12.13 18.59 5.80
CA GLU A 121 12.75 19.24 6.95
C GLU A 121 12.68 18.37 8.20
N SER A 122 11.49 17.83 8.50
CA SER A 122 11.27 16.92 9.64
C SER A 122 12.21 15.71 9.56
N LEU A 123 12.33 15.09 8.39
CA LEU A 123 13.21 13.94 8.15
C LEU A 123 14.71 14.29 8.08
N GLY A 124 15.07 15.58 8.14
CA GLY A 124 16.45 16.04 7.96
C GLY A 124 16.99 15.82 6.54
N VAL A 125 16.10 15.79 5.55
CA VAL A 125 16.42 15.65 4.13
C VAL A 125 16.59 17.03 3.51
N ALA A 126 17.77 17.29 2.96
CA ALA A 126 18.06 18.54 2.26
C ALA A 126 18.13 18.29 0.74
N TRP A 127 17.26 18.96 0.00
CA TRP A 127 17.29 18.97 -1.46
C TRP A 127 17.96 20.25 -1.99
N PRO A 128 18.73 20.15 -3.09
CA PRO A 128 19.06 21.32 -3.90
C PRO A 128 17.80 22.08 -4.38
N ASP A 129 17.91 23.40 -4.56
CA ASP A 129 16.79 24.25 -4.98
C ASP A 129 16.14 23.77 -6.28
N ASP A 130 16.94 23.28 -7.25
CA ASP A 130 16.44 22.77 -8.53
C ASP A 130 15.63 21.47 -8.38
N VAL A 131 15.97 20.65 -7.39
CA VAL A 131 15.21 19.43 -7.06
C VAL A 131 13.90 19.77 -6.37
N SER A 132 13.92 20.69 -5.40
CA SER A 132 12.70 21.17 -4.74
C SER A 132 11.74 21.76 -5.77
N VAL A 133 12.23 22.62 -6.68
CA VAL A 133 11.44 23.16 -7.79
C VAL A 133 10.87 22.06 -8.68
N ALA A 134 11.67 21.05 -9.05
CA ALA A 134 11.19 19.95 -9.89
C ALA A 134 10.12 19.09 -9.21
N VAL A 135 10.25 18.85 -7.90
CA VAL A 135 9.24 18.13 -7.10
C VAL A 135 7.94 18.93 -7.02
N HIS A 136 8.01 20.25 -6.76
CA HIS A 136 6.84 21.11 -6.71
C HIS A 136 6.13 21.19 -8.06
N GLU A 137 6.88 21.43 -9.16
CA GLU A 137 6.30 21.44 -10.51
C GLU A 137 5.61 20.10 -10.85
N ALA A 138 6.15 18.97 -10.38
CA ALA A 138 5.54 17.66 -10.58
C ALA A 138 4.25 17.50 -9.75
N LEU A 139 4.28 17.84 -8.47
CA LEU A 139 3.10 17.75 -7.58
C LEU A 139 1.97 18.70 -8.04
N GLU A 140 2.30 19.95 -8.38
CA GLU A 140 1.31 20.90 -8.92
C GLU A 140 0.69 20.40 -10.23
N SER A 141 1.47 19.74 -11.10
CA SER A 141 0.92 19.13 -12.32
C SER A 141 0.04 17.91 -12.04
N VAL A 142 0.31 17.18 -10.96
CA VAL A 142 -0.52 16.06 -10.51
C VAL A 142 -1.85 16.59 -9.99
N GLU A 143 -1.84 17.62 -9.14
CA GLU A 143 -3.06 18.25 -8.62
C GLU A 143 -3.93 18.81 -9.75
N ALA A 144 -3.31 19.50 -10.72
CA ALA A 144 -4.03 19.95 -11.91
C ALA A 144 -4.67 18.80 -12.71
N ALA A 145 -4.04 17.61 -12.71
CA ALA A 145 -4.59 16.42 -13.35
C ALA A 145 -5.73 15.78 -12.53
N VAL A 146 -5.63 15.77 -11.20
CA VAL A 146 -6.69 15.34 -10.28
C VAL A 146 -7.92 16.23 -10.46
N ASP A 147 -7.75 17.55 -10.40
CA ASP A 147 -8.82 18.55 -10.58
C ASP A 147 -9.50 18.44 -11.95
N ALA A 148 -8.74 18.10 -12.98
CA ALA A 148 -9.26 17.86 -14.32
C ALA A 148 -9.94 16.49 -14.49
N GLY A 149 -10.01 15.67 -13.43
CA GLY A 149 -10.60 14.33 -13.45
C GLY A 149 -9.83 13.34 -14.31
N MET A 150 -8.52 13.55 -14.54
CA MET A 150 -7.73 12.74 -15.48
C MET A 150 -7.63 11.26 -15.08
N PHE A 151 -7.74 10.97 -13.79
CA PHE A 151 -7.62 9.61 -13.26
C PHE A 151 -8.98 8.94 -13.02
N ASP A 152 -10.08 9.63 -13.28
CA ASP A 152 -11.41 9.06 -13.15
C ASP A 152 -11.90 8.49 -14.49
N THR A 153 -11.69 7.18 -14.70
CA THR A 153 -12.05 6.52 -15.96
C THR A 153 -13.51 6.04 -16.03
N GLY A 154 -14.37 6.39 -15.07
CA GLY A 154 -15.82 6.13 -15.16
C GLY A 154 -16.54 5.98 -13.82
N VAL A 155 -17.87 6.01 -13.87
CA VAL A 155 -18.74 5.71 -12.72
C VAL A 155 -18.74 4.21 -12.48
N TYR A 156 -18.23 3.77 -11.33
CA TYR A 156 -18.28 2.36 -10.91
C TYR A 156 -19.32 2.21 -9.80
N THR A 157 -20.45 1.60 -10.12
CA THR A 157 -21.45 1.23 -9.12
C THR A 157 -20.96 -0.02 -8.39
N VAL A 158 -20.58 0.13 -7.12
CA VAL A 158 -20.45 -1.01 -6.20
C VAL A 158 -21.88 -1.45 -5.83
N PRO A 159 -22.28 -2.72 -6.06
CA PRO A 159 -23.61 -3.19 -5.66
C PRO A 159 -23.79 -2.99 -4.14
N GLY A 160 -24.72 -2.11 -3.75
CA GLY A 160 -25.01 -1.80 -2.34
C GLY A 160 -24.51 -0.44 -1.84
N ALA A 161 -23.83 0.36 -2.67
CA ALA A 161 -23.62 1.78 -2.39
C ALA A 161 -24.98 2.50 -2.47
N ALA A 162 -25.59 2.77 -1.31
CA ALA A 162 -26.73 3.67 -1.26
C ALA A 162 -26.29 5.05 -1.74
N ASP A 163 -27.06 5.63 -2.66
CA ASP A 163 -26.85 6.95 -3.24
C ASP A 163 -26.58 7.99 -2.12
N GLY A 164 -25.30 8.34 -1.97
CA GLY A 164 -24.88 9.49 -1.19
C GLY A 164 -25.10 10.74 -2.03
N ASP A 165 -25.92 11.64 -1.51
CA ASP A 165 -26.32 12.91 -2.12
C ASP A 165 -25.10 13.69 -2.65
N GLY A 166 -24.93 13.70 -3.97
CA GLY A 166 -23.81 14.31 -4.68
C GLY A 166 -24.19 14.56 -6.12
N ASP A 167 -24.58 15.79 -6.41
CA ASP A 167 -25.06 16.28 -7.70
C ASP A 167 -23.93 16.21 -8.76
N ALA A 168 -23.98 15.20 -9.63
CA ALA A 168 -23.19 15.14 -10.86
C ALA A 168 -24.07 14.62 -12.00
N ALA A 169 -24.51 15.56 -12.84
CA ALA A 169 -25.33 15.33 -14.02
C ALA A 169 -24.61 14.46 -15.07
N GLY A 170 -25.31 13.43 -15.58
CA GLY A 170 -24.86 12.70 -16.77
C GLY A 170 -25.61 11.39 -17.02
N SER A 171 -26.88 11.45 -17.44
CA SER A 171 -27.62 10.27 -17.89
C SER A 171 -27.14 9.78 -19.27
N ALA A 172 -26.89 8.48 -19.42
CA ALA A 172 -27.58 7.59 -20.37
C ALA A 172 -26.73 6.36 -20.72
N GLY A 173 -27.29 5.17 -20.47
CA GLY A 173 -26.72 3.90 -20.92
C GLY A 173 -27.45 2.72 -20.30
N ALA A 174 -28.73 2.53 -20.64
CA ALA A 174 -29.47 1.32 -20.32
C ALA A 174 -28.87 0.14 -21.10
N GLY A 175 -27.97 -0.60 -20.44
CA GLY A 175 -27.44 -1.88 -20.90
C GLY A 175 -28.15 -3.02 -20.18
N ASP A 176 -28.89 -3.81 -20.96
CA ASP A 176 -29.50 -5.12 -20.74
C ASP A 176 -29.28 -5.77 -19.34
N ALA A 177 -30.31 -5.67 -18.50
CA ALA A 177 -30.43 -6.40 -17.25
C ALA A 177 -31.09 -7.76 -17.52
N ASP A 178 -30.33 -8.77 -17.98
CA ASP A 178 -30.86 -10.13 -18.11
C ASP A 178 -29.88 -11.27 -17.73
N THR A 179 -28.87 -10.98 -16.92
CA THR A 179 -28.11 -12.00 -16.18
C THR A 179 -27.78 -11.53 -14.77
N ALA A 180 -28.80 -11.21 -13.97
CA ALA A 180 -28.62 -10.97 -12.55
C ALA A 180 -28.56 -12.33 -11.82
N GLY A 181 -27.39 -12.96 -11.82
CA GLY A 181 -27.05 -13.89 -10.75
C GLY A 181 -27.11 -13.15 -9.40
N GLU A 182 -27.35 -13.89 -8.32
CA GLU A 182 -27.28 -13.34 -6.95
C GLU A 182 -25.96 -12.59 -6.79
N ALA A 183 -26.01 -11.31 -6.41
CA ALA A 183 -24.81 -10.51 -6.20
C ALA A 183 -24.02 -11.13 -5.05
N VAL A 184 -22.81 -11.64 -5.35
CA VAL A 184 -21.90 -12.20 -4.34
C VAL A 184 -21.48 -11.08 -3.39
N ASP A 185 -21.55 -11.33 -2.07
CA ASP A 185 -21.11 -10.38 -1.05
C ASP A 185 -19.61 -10.06 -1.27
N PRO A 186 -19.19 -8.78 -1.32
CA PRO A 186 -17.77 -8.41 -1.51
C PRO A 186 -16.81 -9.00 -0.46
N SER A 187 -17.32 -9.44 0.69
CA SER A 187 -16.55 -10.15 1.71
C SER A 187 -16.36 -11.64 1.47
N ASP A 188 -17.07 -12.24 0.51
CA ASP A 188 -16.85 -13.63 0.11
C ASP A 188 -15.50 -13.79 -0.61
N ASP A 189 -14.85 -14.94 -0.45
CA ASP A 189 -13.63 -15.26 -1.16
C ASP A 189 -13.88 -15.51 -2.65
N GLU A 190 -15.09 -15.96 -3.02
CA GLU A 190 -15.51 -16.14 -4.41
C GLU A 190 -15.87 -14.81 -5.10
N PHE A 191 -15.87 -13.68 -4.38
CA PHE A 191 -16.14 -12.37 -4.98
C PHE A 191 -15.08 -12.00 -6.02
N VAL A 192 -15.54 -11.75 -7.24
CA VAL A 192 -14.75 -11.24 -8.37
C VAL A 192 -15.20 -9.81 -8.67
N PRO A 193 -14.29 -8.81 -8.65
CA PRO A 193 -14.63 -7.45 -9.02
C PRO A 193 -15.11 -7.35 -10.47
N SER A 194 -15.92 -6.33 -10.77
CA SER A 194 -16.31 -6.07 -12.16
C SER A 194 -15.08 -5.69 -13.00
N PRO A 195 -15.07 -6.01 -14.30
CA PRO A 195 -14.01 -5.57 -15.21
C PRO A 195 -13.85 -4.04 -15.19
N ALA A 196 -14.97 -3.33 -15.09
CA ALA A 196 -15.00 -1.88 -14.99
C ALA A 196 -14.21 -1.39 -13.76
N LEU A 197 -14.52 -1.89 -12.55
CA LEU A 197 -13.82 -1.48 -11.33
C LEU A 197 -12.33 -1.82 -11.38
N THR A 198 -11.99 -2.97 -11.97
CA THR A 198 -10.61 -3.42 -12.15
C THR A 198 -9.85 -2.49 -13.10
N ASP A 199 -10.46 -2.12 -14.24
CA ASP A 199 -9.86 -1.20 -15.21
C ASP A 199 -9.66 0.20 -14.62
N ALA A 200 -10.59 0.66 -13.77
CA ALA A 200 -10.45 1.89 -13.00
C ALA A 200 -9.22 1.88 -12.10
N MET A 201 -9.13 0.82 -11.29
CA MET A 201 -8.09 0.65 -10.30
C MET A 201 -6.74 0.54 -11.02
N ALA A 202 -6.67 -0.18 -12.14
CA ALA A 202 -5.46 -0.29 -12.95
C ALA A 202 -5.03 1.08 -13.50
N HIS A 203 -5.96 1.89 -13.99
CA HIS A 203 -5.64 3.21 -14.53
C HIS A 203 -5.13 4.18 -13.44
N ARG A 204 -5.84 4.26 -12.31
CA ARG A 204 -5.44 5.11 -11.17
C ARG A 204 -4.12 4.64 -10.56
N PHE A 205 -3.93 3.33 -10.42
CA PHE A 205 -2.67 2.79 -9.91
C PHE A 205 -1.50 3.05 -10.88
N ALA A 206 -1.70 2.90 -12.19
CA ALA A 206 -0.71 3.26 -13.19
C ALA A 206 -0.34 4.75 -13.15
N ALA A 207 -1.32 5.63 -12.91
CA ALA A 207 -1.05 7.05 -12.71
C ALA A 207 -0.19 7.31 -11.46
N ALA A 208 -0.52 6.69 -10.33
CA ALA A 208 0.30 6.79 -9.11
C ALA A 208 1.72 6.24 -9.32
N LEU A 209 1.90 5.18 -10.12
CA LEU A 209 3.22 4.65 -10.48
C LEU A 209 4.01 5.63 -11.37
N ALA A 210 3.35 6.29 -12.32
CA ALA A 210 3.97 7.30 -13.16
C ALA A 210 4.46 8.50 -12.34
N VAL A 211 3.65 8.99 -11.40
CA VAL A 211 4.05 10.05 -10.47
C VAL A 211 5.21 9.59 -9.58
N CYS A 212 5.16 8.36 -9.07
CA CYS A 212 6.25 7.78 -8.29
C CYS A 212 7.57 7.76 -9.06
N ASP A 213 7.58 7.29 -10.32
CA ASP A 213 8.80 7.25 -11.15
C ASP A 213 9.39 8.64 -11.39
N VAL A 214 8.53 9.64 -11.66
CA VAL A 214 8.94 11.03 -11.84
C VAL A 214 9.58 11.59 -10.57
N LEU A 215 8.88 11.49 -9.43
CA LEU A 215 9.34 12.10 -8.18
C LEU A 215 10.59 11.42 -7.63
N VAL A 216 10.64 10.08 -7.68
CA VAL A 216 11.83 9.30 -7.33
C VAL A 216 12.98 9.68 -8.25
N GLY A 217 12.73 9.92 -9.54
CA GLY A 217 13.73 10.42 -10.46
C GLY A 217 14.30 11.78 -10.11
N ALA A 218 13.43 12.76 -9.94
CA ALA A 218 13.84 14.12 -9.60
C ALA A 218 14.71 14.17 -8.33
N THR A 219 14.38 13.35 -7.34
CA THR A 219 15.06 13.32 -6.05
C THR A 219 16.32 12.43 -6.05
N ALA A 220 16.24 11.20 -6.57
CA ALA A 220 17.38 10.26 -6.54
C ALA A 220 18.49 10.67 -7.52
N ASP A 221 18.14 11.19 -8.71
CA ASP A 221 19.13 11.56 -9.73
C ASP A 221 19.96 12.79 -9.30
N SER A 222 19.48 13.56 -8.31
CA SER A 222 20.20 14.68 -7.71
C SER A 222 21.43 14.27 -6.87
N VAL A 223 21.51 12.99 -6.50
CA VAL A 223 22.50 12.47 -5.55
C VAL A 223 23.70 11.80 -6.26
N VAL A 224 23.79 11.88 -7.60
CA VAL A 224 24.71 11.01 -8.38
C VAL A 224 26.11 11.59 -8.60
N SER A 225 27.15 10.89 -8.12
CA SER A 225 28.42 10.76 -8.89
C SER A 225 29.41 9.65 -8.50
N THR A 226 29.13 8.75 -7.57
CA THR A 226 30.02 7.58 -7.34
C THR A 226 29.19 6.34 -7.08
N GLY A 227 29.47 5.25 -7.79
CA GLY A 227 28.83 3.93 -7.60
C GLY A 227 29.24 3.25 -6.29
N ASP A 228 29.30 4.01 -5.20
CA ASP A 228 29.57 3.54 -3.85
C ASP A 228 28.29 3.45 -3.02
N ALA A 229 28.35 2.68 -1.93
CA ALA A 229 27.19 2.43 -1.07
C ALA A 229 26.66 3.69 -0.36
N LEU A 230 27.50 4.72 -0.17
CA LEU A 230 27.09 5.96 0.49
C LEU A 230 26.15 6.78 -0.41
N ALA A 231 26.39 6.78 -1.73
CA ALA A 231 25.48 7.40 -2.69
C ALA A 231 24.11 6.70 -2.72
N SER A 232 24.08 5.37 -2.58
CA SER A 232 22.82 4.60 -2.52
C SER A 232 22.00 4.92 -1.26
N ASP A 233 22.64 5.01 -0.09
CA ASP A 233 21.94 5.39 1.15
C ASP A 233 21.48 6.86 1.14
N ALA A 234 22.27 7.76 0.54
CA ALA A 234 21.86 9.15 0.38
C ALA A 234 20.66 9.30 -0.56
N ALA A 235 20.62 8.55 -1.67
CA ALA A 235 19.46 8.48 -2.55
C ALA A 235 18.23 7.89 -1.83
N ALA A 236 18.40 6.82 -1.04
CA ALA A 236 17.33 6.24 -0.24
C ALA A 236 16.73 7.24 0.76
N ARG A 237 17.56 8.10 1.38
CA ARG A 237 17.07 9.19 2.25
C ARG A 237 16.36 10.29 1.46
N ALA A 238 16.91 10.66 0.30
CA ALA A 238 16.37 11.76 -0.51
C ALA A 238 14.94 11.52 -1.01
N VAL A 239 14.55 10.25 -1.20
CA VAL A 239 13.21 9.92 -1.73
C VAL A 239 12.11 9.78 -0.66
N LEU A 240 12.45 9.75 0.63
CA LEU A 240 11.46 9.48 1.68
C LEU A 240 10.28 10.46 1.70
N PRO A 241 10.47 11.79 1.60
CA PRO A 241 9.34 12.73 1.61
C PRO A 241 8.40 12.53 0.41
N VAL A 242 8.95 12.26 -0.78
CA VAL A 242 8.12 12.04 -1.98
C VAL A 242 7.37 10.70 -1.93
N LEU A 243 7.86 9.69 -1.23
CA LEU A 243 7.11 8.44 -1.01
C LEU A 243 5.87 8.66 -0.14
N LEU A 244 5.92 9.60 0.81
CA LEU A 244 4.73 10.02 1.56
C LEU A 244 3.73 10.72 0.64
N ALA A 245 4.19 11.69 -0.16
CA ALA A 245 3.34 12.38 -1.14
C ALA A 245 2.64 11.42 -2.12
N VAL A 246 3.35 10.40 -2.60
CA VAL A 246 2.77 9.37 -3.47
C VAL A 246 1.69 8.55 -2.75
N ASN A 247 1.84 8.28 -1.45
CA ASN A 247 0.79 7.60 -0.68
C ASN A 247 -0.45 8.49 -0.50
N GLU A 248 -0.28 9.77 -0.27
CA GLU A 248 -1.41 10.69 -0.11
C GLU A 248 -2.11 10.97 -1.45
N LEU A 249 -1.36 11.00 -2.56
CA LEU A 249 -1.95 10.96 -3.90
C LEU A 249 -2.80 9.70 -4.10
N ARG A 250 -2.30 8.52 -3.71
CA ARG A 250 -3.05 7.26 -3.84
C ARG A 250 -4.39 7.37 -3.11
N GLU A 251 -4.40 7.87 -1.88
CA GLU A 251 -5.63 8.12 -1.12
C GLU A 251 -6.58 9.05 -1.90
N GLN A 252 -6.09 10.19 -2.38
CA GLN A 252 -6.86 11.20 -3.13
C GLN A 252 -7.51 10.63 -4.40
N ILE A 253 -6.83 9.71 -5.10
CA ILE A 253 -7.33 9.07 -6.32
C ILE A 253 -7.97 7.69 -6.07
N ALA A 254 -8.33 7.37 -4.83
CA ALA A 254 -8.98 6.12 -4.42
C ALA A 254 -8.20 4.83 -4.78
N VAL A 255 -6.89 4.89 -4.70
CA VAL A 255 -5.96 3.75 -4.72
C VAL A 255 -5.54 3.47 -3.27
N PRO A 256 -5.63 2.23 -2.76
CA PRO A 256 -5.23 1.97 -1.39
C PRO A 256 -3.72 2.21 -1.21
N ARG A 257 -3.33 2.86 -0.10
CA ARG A 257 -1.94 3.13 0.25
C ARG A 257 -1.13 1.84 0.41
N ILE A 258 0.18 1.93 0.21
CA ILE A 258 1.11 0.80 0.37
C ILE A 258 2.29 1.19 1.26
N CYS A 259 2.90 0.19 1.89
CA CYS A 259 4.14 0.35 2.63
C CYS A 259 5.27 -0.41 1.93
N LEU A 260 6.37 0.29 1.66
CA LEU A 260 7.62 -0.33 1.25
C LEU A 260 8.55 -0.43 2.47
N THR A 261 9.16 -1.59 2.66
CA THR A 261 10.26 -1.78 3.62
C THR A 261 11.51 -1.03 3.15
N ASP A 262 12.47 -0.85 4.05
CA ASP A 262 13.76 -0.22 3.76
C ASP A 262 14.54 -0.95 2.65
N ASP A 263 14.45 -2.27 2.59
CA ASP A 263 15.04 -3.06 1.49
C ASP A 263 14.28 -2.86 0.17
N GLN A 264 12.95 -2.73 0.23
CA GLN A 264 12.14 -2.50 -0.96
C GLN A 264 12.32 -1.09 -1.54
N ILE A 265 12.52 -0.08 -0.69
CA ILE A 265 12.86 1.28 -1.15
C ILE A 265 14.20 1.28 -1.87
N ARG A 266 15.23 0.61 -1.33
CA ARG A 266 16.52 0.45 -2.02
C ARG A 266 16.38 -0.35 -3.31
N GLY A 267 15.58 -1.42 -3.30
CA GLY A 267 15.29 -2.22 -4.49
C GLY A 267 14.61 -1.42 -5.61
N LEU A 268 13.67 -0.53 -5.25
CA LEU A 268 13.04 0.40 -6.20
C LEU A 268 14.08 1.31 -6.88
N LEU A 269 14.99 1.89 -6.10
CA LEU A 269 16.07 2.72 -6.64
C LEU A 269 16.99 1.92 -7.57
N ASP A 270 17.34 0.69 -7.19
CA ASP A 270 18.19 -0.19 -7.97
C ASP A 270 17.58 -0.58 -9.33
N VAL A 271 16.29 -0.95 -9.36
CA VAL A 271 15.62 -1.32 -10.62
C VAL A 271 15.48 -0.10 -11.54
N ARG A 272 15.20 1.07 -10.97
CA ARG A 272 15.09 2.31 -11.73
C ARG A 272 16.44 2.73 -12.30
N ALA A 273 17.51 2.70 -11.50
CA ALA A 273 18.85 3.05 -11.95
C ALA A 273 19.33 2.13 -13.10
N LYS A 274 19.09 0.81 -12.99
CA LYS A 274 19.40 -0.15 -14.06
C LYS A 274 18.61 0.10 -15.34
N ALA A 275 17.36 0.54 -15.22
CA ALA A 275 16.51 0.90 -16.35
C ALA A 275 16.94 2.21 -17.04
N ALA A 276 17.58 3.13 -16.30
CA ALA A 276 18.09 4.40 -16.82
C ALA A 276 19.48 4.30 -17.50
N ASP A 277 20.28 3.29 -17.17
CA ASP A 277 21.66 3.06 -17.68
C ASP A 277 21.81 2.67 -19.19
N PRO A 278 20.80 2.21 -19.96
CA PRO A 278 21.04 1.86 -21.36
C PRO A 278 21.27 3.08 -22.27
N ALA A 279 22.42 3.10 -22.96
CA ALA A 279 22.64 3.99 -24.10
C ALA A 279 21.61 3.70 -25.21
N GLY A 280 20.55 4.50 -25.26
CA GLY A 280 19.41 4.31 -26.17
C GLY A 280 18.13 3.77 -25.51
N ALA A 281 17.98 3.87 -24.18
CA ALA A 281 16.72 3.60 -23.50
C ALA A 281 15.56 4.37 -24.16
N SER A 282 14.49 3.66 -24.52
CA SER A 282 13.26 4.29 -24.99
C SER A 282 12.58 5.04 -23.85
N GLU A 283 11.81 6.08 -24.19
CA GLU A 283 10.96 6.79 -23.24
C GLU A 283 10.05 5.81 -22.48
N GLY A 284 10.01 5.90 -21.15
CA GLY A 284 9.14 5.07 -20.31
C GLY A 284 9.71 3.74 -19.81
N VAL A 285 10.98 3.41 -20.06
CA VAL A 285 11.60 2.15 -19.58
C VAL A 285 11.76 2.13 -18.05
N THR A 286 12.02 3.28 -17.42
CA THR A 286 12.07 3.41 -15.95
C THR A 286 10.71 3.13 -15.33
N LEU A 287 9.65 3.72 -15.90
CA LEU A 287 8.27 3.51 -15.45
C LEU A 287 7.84 2.04 -15.56
N ASP A 288 8.16 1.35 -16.66
CA ASP A 288 7.86 -0.07 -16.80
C ASP A 288 8.58 -0.89 -15.71
N ALA A 289 9.85 -0.57 -15.40
CA ALA A 289 10.60 -1.23 -14.32
C ALA A 289 10.04 -0.94 -12.92
N VAL A 290 9.61 0.30 -12.67
CA VAL A 290 8.94 0.71 -11.43
C VAL A 290 7.61 -0.04 -11.27
N ALA A 291 6.83 -0.16 -12.35
CA ALA A 291 5.56 -0.88 -12.35
C ALA A 291 5.75 -2.37 -12.07
N ASP A 292 6.68 -3.02 -12.78
CA ASP A 292 7.00 -4.45 -12.57
C ASP A 292 7.49 -4.74 -11.15
N TYR A 293 8.16 -3.78 -10.51
CA TYR A 293 8.67 -3.92 -9.15
C TYR A 293 7.59 -3.67 -8.09
N ILE A 294 6.83 -2.58 -8.19
CA ILE A 294 5.87 -2.15 -7.16
C ILE A 294 4.55 -2.92 -7.25
N ALA A 295 4.06 -3.24 -8.45
CA ALA A 295 2.74 -3.88 -8.61
C ALA A 295 2.55 -5.18 -7.80
N PRO A 296 3.48 -6.17 -7.81
CA PRO A 296 3.33 -7.35 -6.97
C PRO A 296 3.38 -7.05 -5.47
N LEU A 297 4.10 -6.00 -5.05
CA LEU A 297 4.14 -5.57 -3.65
C LEU A 297 2.80 -4.95 -3.23
N ALA A 298 2.21 -4.13 -4.10
CA ALA A 298 0.90 -3.55 -3.88
C ALA A 298 -0.20 -4.61 -3.83
N ALA A 299 -0.17 -5.60 -4.74
CA ALA A 299 -1.11 -6.73 -4.73
C ALA A 299 -1.09 -7.47 -3.38
N ALA A 300 0.11 -7.80 -2.88
CA ALA A 300 0.29 -8.48 -1.61
C ALA A 300 -0.20 -7.64 -0.42
N GLU A 301 0.11 -6.33 -0.41
CA GLU A 301 -0.32 -5.40 0.63
C GLU A 301 -1.85 -5.27 0.66
N TRP A 302 -2.50 -5.09 -0.48
CA TRP A 302 -3.95 -4.94 -0.57
C TRP A 302 -4.71 -6.22 -0.26
N ALA A 303 -4.17 -7.38 -0.65
CA ALA A 303 -4.69 -8.67 -0.22
C ALA A 303 -4.63 -8.80 1.30
N LYS A 304 -3.49 -8.41 1.90
CA LYS A 304 -3.31 -8.45 3.36
C LYS A 304 -4.24 -7.47 4.09
N HIS A 305 -4.40 -6.25 3.59
CA HIS A 305 -5.35 -5.28 4.11
C HIS A 305 -6.77 -5.83 4.09
N ARG A 306 -7.17 -6.47 2.98
CA ARG A 306 -8.50 -7.12 2.88
C ARG A 306 -8.67 -8.21 3.93
N GLU A 307 -7.66 -9.07 4.11
CA GLU A 307 -7.66 -10.10 5.15
C GLU A 307 -7.83 -9.50 6.55
N ASP A 308 -7.10 -8.42 6.85
CA ASP A 308 -7.13 -7.76 8.15
C ASP A 308 -8.49 -7.11 8.42
N VAL A 309 -9.07 -6.42 7.43
CA VAL A 309 -10.43 -5.84 7.55
C VAL A 309 -11.48 -6.92 7.79
N LEU A 310 -11.36 -8.07 7.12
CA LEU A 310 -12.32 -9.17 7.24
C LEU A 310 -12.08 -10.11 8.43
N TRP A 311 -10.97 -9.95 9.14
CA TRP A 311 -10.59 -10.83 10.23
C TRP A 311 -11.60 -10.80 11.39
N ASP A 312 -12.18 -11.96 11.70
CA ASP A 312 -13.05 -12.13 12.87
C ASP A 312 -12.29 -12.88 14.01
N PRO A 313 -11.92 -12.18 15.11
CA PRO A 313 -11.21 -12.79 16.22
C PRO A 313 -12.01 -13.89 16.94
N ALA A 314 -13.33 -13.78 16.98
CA ALA A 314 -14.20 -14.75 17.64
C ALA A 314 -14.31 -16.02 16.80
N GLU A 315 -14.43 -15.89 15.48
CA GLU A 315 -14.38 -17.03 14.56
C GLU A 315 -13.01 -17.71 14.58
N ALA A 316 -11.92 -16.92 14.57
CA ALA A 316 -10.56 -17.45 14.67
C ALA A 316 -10.34 -18.23 15.98
N LYS A 317 -10.81 -17.69 17.12
CA LYS A 317 -10.75 -18.38 18.42
C LYS A 317 -11.58 -19.66 18.44
N LYS A 318 -12.75 -19.66 17.80
CA LYS A 318 -13.60 -20.85 17.67
C LYS A 318 -12.92 -21.93 16.82
N LYS A 319 -12.41 -21.58 15.63
CA LYS A 319 -11.67 -22.50 14.75
C LYS A 319 -10.45 -23.09 15.45
N ALA A 320 -9.65 -22.26 16.14
CA ALA A 320 -8.49 -22.74 16.89
C ALA A 320 -8.86 -23.75 18.00
N LYS A 321 -9.98 -23.53 18.69
CA LYS A 321 -10.48 -24.47 19.70
C LYS A 321 -10.95 -25.78 19.06
N GLU A 322 -11.67 -25.71 17.95
CA GLU A 322 -12.16 -26.90 17.22
C GLU A 322 -11.01 -27.73 16.64
N GLU A 323 -9.96 -27.09 16.12
CA GLU A 323 -8.74 -27.75 15.66
C GLU A 323 -7.96 -28.41 16.80
N ASP A 324 -7.84 -27.74 17.95
CA ASP A 324 -7.19 -28.35 19.12
C ASP A 324 -8.00 -29.54 19.67
N GLU A 325 -9.34 -29.43 19.71
CA GLU A 325 -10.22 -30.54 20.05
C GLU A 325 -10.10 -31.71 19.06
N LYS A 326 -10.00 -31.43 17.75
CA LYS A 326 -9.79 -32.45 16.72
C LYS A 326 -8.44 -33.13 16.89
N ARG A 327 -7.36 -32.37 17.03
CA ARG A 327 -6.00 -32.89 17.25
C ARG A 327 -5.92 -33.71 18.54
N ASN A 328 -6.59 -33.29 19.60
CA ASN A 328 -6.67 -34.02 20.85
C ASN A 328 -7.44 -35.35 20.66
N LYS A 329 -8.60 -35.33 19.97
CA LYS A 329 -9.36 -36.55 19.64
C LYS A 329 -8.55 -37.53 18.80
N GLU A 330 -7.83 -37.06 17.79
CA GLU A 330 -6.95 -37.89 16.95
C GLU A 330 -5.79 -38.47 17.76
N ALA A 331 -5.16 -37.67 18.63
CA ALA A 331 -4.09 -38.13 19.51
C ALA A 331 -4.59 -39.16 20.55
N LEU A 332 -5.80 -38.97 21.10
CA LEU A 332 -6.47 -39.94 21.97
C LEU A 332 -6.76 -41.24 21.20
N ALA A 333 -7.36 -41.16 20.02
CA ALA A 333 -7.63 -42.32 19.18
C ALA A 333 -6.36 -43.10 18.84
N ALA A 334 -5.26 -42.42 18.51
CA ALA A 334 -3.96 -43.06 18.28
C ALA A 334 -3.41 -43.75 19.54
N LYS A 335 -3.55 -43.13 20.73
CA LYS A 335 -3.13 -43.75 22.00
C LYS A 335 -3.95 -44.99 22.36
N PHE A 336 -5.25 -45.00 22.05
CA PHE A 336 -6.14 -46.11 22.35
C PHE A 336 -6.21 -47.18 21.23
N ALA A 337 -5.62 -46.92 20.06
CA ALA A 337 -5.60 -47.88 18.95
C ALA A 337 -4.88 -49.21 19.29
N HIS A 338 -4.00 -49.22 20.29
CA HIS A 338 -3.31 -50.42 20.76
C HIS A 338 -4.02 -51.17 21.89
N VAL A 339 -5.12 -50.64 22.44
CA VAL A 339 -5.90 -51.33 23.48
C VAL A 339 -6.86 -52.30 22.82
N LYS A 340 -6.36 -53.49 22.43
CA LYS A 340 -7.22 -54.64 22.16
C LYS A 340 -7.81 -55.13 23.47
N ASN A 341 -9.12 -55.35 23.44
CA ASN A 341 -9.95 -55.79 24.55
C ASN A 341 -9.64 -57.27 24.89
N ASP A 342 -8.56 -57.52 25.64
CA ASP A 342 -8.12 -58.85 26.07
C ASP A 342 -8.80 -59.34 27.37
N ASN A 343 -9.91 -58.73 27.80
CA ASN A 343 -10.71 -59.20 28.94
C ASN A 343 -12.06 -59.80 28.51
N LYS A 344 -12.03 -60.77 27.58
CA LYS A 344 -13.10 -61.78 27.49
C LYS A 344 -12.64 -63.06 28.17
N GLU A 345 -12.66 -63.06 29.51
CA GLU A 345 -12.78 -64.33 30.22
C GLU A 345 -14.16 -64.90 29.89
N THR A 346 -14.15 -66.03 29.19
CA THR A 346 -15.32 -66.87 28.95
C THR A 346 -15.66 -67.52 30.29
N VAL A 347 -16.73 -67.07 30.93
CA VAL A 347 -17.30 -67.75 32.10
C VAL A 347 -18.12 -68.92 31.58
N GLU A 348 -17.54 -70.12 31.60
CA GLU A 348 -18.33 -71.34 31.69
C GLU A 348 -18.66 -71.57 33.16
N LEU A 349 -19.95 -71.55 33.50
CA LEU A 349 -20.60 -72.33 34.57
C LEU A 349 -22.12 -72.36 34.31
#